data_AF-A0A6V7P2C8-F1
#
_entry.id   AF-A0A6V7P2C8-F1
#
_cell.length_a   1.000
_cell.length_b   1.000
_cell.length_c   1.000
_cell.angle_alpha   90.00
_cell.angle_beta   90.00
_cell.angle_gamma   90.00
#
_symmetry.space_group_name_H-M   'P 1'
#
loop_
_entity.id
_entity.type
_entity.pdbx_description
1 polymer ?
#
loop_
_entity_poly.entity_id
_entity_poly.type
_entity_poly.pdbx_seq_one_letter_code
_entity_poly.pdbx_strand_id
1 'polypeptide(L)'
;MSLIDAIQHLGIDYHFEEEIDEALDRLYNSELECFDLHEVALRFRLLRQHGFRVSADEFTKFKDDKGNFTETLRNDPRGLLSLYNAAYLGTRGENILEEAISFARIHLESIANNLKPPLANQVSRALVTPLSRSVKRLETRYYISDYEMEDKRMILYLSLQN
;
A
#
# COMPACT_ATOMS: atom_id res chain seq x y z
N MET A 1 11.31 -2.95 0.16
CA MET A 1 9.91 -3.01 -0.34
C MET A 1 9.56 -1.82 -1.22
N SER A 2 9.72 -0.57 -0.75
CA SER A 2 9.33 0.63 -1.51
C SER A 2 10.00 0.76 -2.89
N LEU A 3 11.25 0.30 -3.04
CA LEU A 3 11.94 0.28 -4.34
C LEU A 3 11.28 -0.69 -5.34
N ILE A 4 10.98 -1.91 -4.90
CA ILE A 4 10.27 -2.90 -5.73
C ILE A 4 8.91 -2.36 -6.15
N ASP A 5 8.20 -1.74 -5.20
CA ASP A 5 6.90 -1.13 -5.46
C ASP A 5 6.98 -0.01 -6.50
N ALA A 6 7.98 0.86 -6.38
CA ALA A 6 8.22 1.94 -7.35
C ALA A 6 8.55 1.38 -8.75
N ILE A 7 9.43 0.38 -8.83
CA ILE A 7 9.81 -0.27 -10.10
C ILE A 7 8.57 -0.87 -10.80
N GLN A 8 7.71 -1.58 -10.05
CA GLN A 8 6.46 -2.15 -10.58
C GLN A 8 5.47 -1.06 -11.00
N HIS A 9 5.30 -0.01 -10.20
CA HIS A 9 4.43 1.10 -10.55
C HIS A 9 4.91 1.87 -11.78
N LEU A 10 6.22 2.02 -11.96
CA LEU A 10 6.84 2.61 -13.15
C LEU A 10 6.73 1.70 -14.39
N GLY A 11 6.36 0.43 -14.22
CA GLY A 11 6.20 -0.53 -15.30
C GLY A 11 7.52 -0.90 -15.99
N ILE A 12 8.62 -0.88 -15.22
CA ILE A 12 9.97 -1.25 -15.68
C ILE A 12 10.49 -2.51 -14.97
N ASP A 13 9.62 -3.20 -14.24
CA ASP A 13 9.87 -4.43 -13.50
C ASP A 13 10.34 -5.59 -14.37
N TYR A 14 9.94 -5.63 -15.64
CA TYR A 14 10.38 -6.65 -16.60
C TYR A 14 11.90 -6.64 -16.90
N HIS A 15 12.62 -5.58 -16.52
CA HIS A 15 14.09 -5.53 -16.61
C HIS A 15 14.80 -6.11 -15.39
N PHE A 16 14.06 -6.41 -14.32
CA PHE A 16 14.59 -6.77 -13.01
C PHE A 16 13.89 -7.98 -12.41
N GLU A 17 13.36 -8.89 -13.25
CA GLU A 17 12.54 -10.02 -12.80
C GLU A 17 13.30 -10.89 -11.79
N GLU A 18 14.56 -11.25 -12.08
CA GLU A 18 15.40 -12.06 -11.20
C GLU A 18 15.69 -11.35 -9.86
N GLU A 19 16.06 -10.07 -9.89
CA GLU A 19 16.35 -9.31 -8.67
C GLU A 19 15.12 -9.07 -7.81
N ILE A 20 13.95 -8.90 -8.43
CA ILE A 20 12.66 -8.76 -7.73
C ILE A 20 12.32 -10.09 -7.06
N ASP A 21 12.42 -11.21 -7.77
CA ASP A 21 12.12 -12.54 -7.23
C ASP A 21 13.02 -12.88 -6.04
N GLU A 22 14.34 -12.67 -6.16
CA GLU A 22 15.28 -12.87 -5.05
C GLU A 22 14.95 -11.99 -3.84
N ALA A 23 14.55 -10.74 -4.06
CA ALA A 23 14.21 -9.82 -2.99
C ALA A 23 12.88 -10.20 -2.31
N LEU A 24 11.91 -10.72 -3.07
CA LEU A 24 10.63 -11.20 -2.55
C LEU A 24 10.80 -12.50 -1.76
N ASP A 25 11.68 -13.42 -2.19
CA ASP A 25 12.03 -14.62 -1.44
C ASP A 25 12.61 -14.29 -0.06
N ARG A 26 13.53 -13.30 0.01
CA ARG A 26 14.07 -12.83 1.29
C ARG A 26 13.00 -12.19 2.16
N LEU A 27 12.09 -11.44 1.56
CA LEU A 27 10.97 -10.80 2.25
C LEU A 27 9.92 -11.80 2.76
N TYR A 28 9.71 -12.90 2.04
CA TYR A 28 8.81 -13.96 2.46
C TYR A 28 9.27 -14.58 3.79
N ASN A 29 10.58 -14.75 3.95
CA ASN A 29 11.21 -15.38 5.12
C ASN A 29 11.56 -14.41 6.26
N SER A 30 11.24 -13.11 6.14
CA SER A 30 11.56 -12.11 7.18
C SER A 30 10.49 -12.01 8.27
N GLU A 31 10.91 -11.70 9.50
CA GLU A 31 10.01 -11.41 10.62
C GLU A 31 9.29 -10.05 10.49
N LEU A 32 8.08 -9.95 11.06
CA LEU A 32 7.18 -8.79 10.92
C LEU A 32 7.06 -7.92 12.17
N GLU A 33 7.80 -8.23 13.24
CA GLU A 33 7.56 -7.66 14.57
C GLU A 33 7.74 -6.13 14.60
N CYS A 34 8.65 -5.59 13.80
CA CYS A 34 8.91 -4.15 13.74
C CYS A 34 8.10 -3.38 12.69
N PHE A 35 7.29 -4.06 11.86
CA PHE A 35 6.66 -3.41 10.71
C PHE A 35 5.38 -2.65 11.08
N ASP A 36 5.27 -1.43 10.57
CA ASP A 36 4.04 -0.64 10.66
C ASP A 36 2.93 -1.15 9.70
N LEU A 37 1.76 -0.49 9.71
CA LEU A 37 0.63 -0.90 8.85
C LEU A 37 0.98 -0.79 7.36
N HIS A 38 1.68 0.28 6.96
CA HIS A 38 2.08 0.47 5.57
C HIS A 38 3.01 -0.66 5.12
N GLU A 39 4.01 -1.00 5.94
CA GLU A 39 5.01 -2.02 5.65
C GLU A 39 4.41 -3.42 5.57
N VAL A 40 3.54 -3.81 6.53
CA VAL A 40 2.86 -5.11 6.47
C VAL A 40 1.93 -5.20 5.28
N ALA A 41 1.12 -4.16 5.03
CA ALA A 41 0.20 -4.17 3.90
C ALA A 41 0.93 -4.20 2.55
N LEU A 42 2.03 -3.44 2.43
CA LEU A 42 2.87 -3.43 1.23
C LEU A 42 3.52 -4.80 1.00
N ARG A 43 4.11 -5.40 2.05
CA ARG A 43 4.67 -6.75 1.98
C ARG A 43 3.63 -7.76 1.50
N PHE A 44 2.49 -7.80 2.18
CA PHE A 44 1.39 -8.71 1.87
C PHE A 44 0.97 -8.58 0.40
N ARG A 45 0.81 -7.34 -0.08
CA ARG A 45 0.43 -7.06 -1.47
C ARG A 45 1.49 -7.57 -2.44
N LEU A 46 2.76 -7.18 -2.27
CA LEU A 46 3.83 -7.55 -3.18
C LEU A 46 3.98 -9.07 -3.27
N LEU A 47 4.02 -9.75 -2.12
CA LEU A 47 4.13 -11.21 -2.07
C LEU A 47 2.96 -11.91 -2.76
N ARG A 48 1.70 -11.50 -2.49
CA ARG A 48 0.54 -12.13 -3.13
C ARG A 48 0.45 -11.86 -4.62
N GLN A 49 0.85 -10.68 -5.08
CA GLN A 49 0.90 -10.36 -6.52
C GLN A 49 1.88 -11.28 -7.27
N HIS A 50 2.91 -11.77 -6.58
CA HIS A 50 3.91 -12.70 -7.09
C HIS A 50 3.63 -14.18 -6.76
N GLY A 51 2.43 -14.50 -6.26
CA GLY A 51 1.98 -15.87 -6.05
C GLY A 51 2.40 -16.52 -4.73
N PHE A 52 3.06 -15.78 -3.84
CA PHE A 52 3.38 -16.28 -2.50
C PHE A 52 2.11 -16.45 -1.65
N ARG A 53 2.06 -17.53 -0.88
CA ARG A 53 0.99 -17.80 0.08
C ARG A 53 1.29 -17.13 1.40
N VAL A 54 0.75 -15.93 1.58
CA VAL A 54 0.85 -15.14 2.81
C VAL A 54 -0.49 -15.17 3.54
N SER A 55 -0.50 -15.44 4.85
CA SER A 55 -1.75 -15.45 5.62
C SER A 55 -2.26 -14.03 5.83
N ALA A 56 -3.59 -13.83 5.70
CA ALA A 56 -4.23 -12.58 6.09
C ALA A 56 -4.19 -12.31 7.60
N ASP A 57 -3.84 -13.33 8.40
CA ASP A 57 -3.71 -13.20 9.86
C ASP A 57 -2.57 -12.27 10.28
N GLU A 58 -1.64 -11.92 9.39
CA GLU A 58 -0.62 -10.88 9.65
C GLU A 58 -1.25 -9.53 10.03
N PHE A 59 -2.52 -9.29 9.65
CA PHE A 59 -3.25 -8.08 10.01
C PHE A 59 -3.89 -8.13 11.41
N THR A 60 -3.91 -9.29 12.08
CA THR A 60 -4.49 -9.42 13.43
C THR A 60 -3.80 -8.56 14.47
N LYS A 61 -2.50 -8.28 14.31
CA LYS A 61 -1.73 -7.39 15.20
C LYS A 61 -2.23 -5.94 15.19
N PHE A 62 -3.04 -5.57 14.21
CA PHE A 62 -3.66 -4.24 14.10
C PHE A 62 -5.11 -4.22 14.60
N LYS A 63 -5.55 -5.28 15.28
CA LYS A 63 -6.86 -5.37 15.91
C LYS A 63 -6.76 -5.18 17.42
N ASP A 64 -7.84 -4.66 18.01
CA ASP A 64 -8.02 -4.53 19.44
C ASP A 64 -8.48 -5.86 20.08
N ASP A 65 -8.58 -5.89 21.42
CA ASP A 65 -9.05 -7.07 22.17
C ASP A 65 -10.50 -7.49 21.83
N LYS A 66 -11.26 -6.62 21.14
CA LYS A 66 -12.61 -6.90 20.66
C LYS A 66 -12.62 -7.46 19.24
N GLY A 67 -11.45 -7.60 18.61
CA GLY A 67 -11.28 -8.12 17.26
C GLY A 67 -11.57 -7.09 16.16
N ASN A 68 -11.62 -5.79 16.46
CA ASN A 68 -11.82 -4.73 15.46
C ASN A 68 -10.49 -4.05 15.13
N PHE A 69 -10.33 -3.55 13.91
CA PHE A 69 -9.16 -2.72 13.58
C PHE A 69 -9.08 -1.51 14.52
N THR A 70 -7.89 -1.26 15.08
CA THR A 70 -7.72 -0.24 16.12
C THR A 70 -7.98 1.16 15.56
N GLU A 71 -8.77 1.96 16.26
CA GLU A 71 -9.09 3.35 15.89
C GLU A 71 -7.86 4.26 15.75
N THR A 72 -6.72 3.90 16.35
CA THR A 72 -5.45 4.64 16.22
C THR A 72 -4.96 4.68 14.76
N LEU A 73 -5.30 3.69 13.94
CA LEU A 73 -4.93 3.62 12.52
C LEU A 73 -5.54 4.75 11.68
N ARG A 74 -6.63 5.37 12.15
CA ARG A 74 -7.27 6.49 11.42
C ARG A 74 -6.33 7.67 11.17
N ASN A 75 -5.27 7.78 11.98
CA ASN A 75 -4.28 8.85 11.89
C ASN A 75 -3.16 8.53 10.88
N ASP A 76 -3.17 7.35 10.26
CA ASP A 76 -2.20 6.93 9.25
C ASP A 76 -2.87 6.73 7.87
N PRO A 77 -3.08 7.82 7.10
CA PRO A 77 -3.70 7.72 5.77
C PRO A 77 -2.90 6.84 4.80
N ARG A 78 -1.57 6.75 4.96
CA ARG A 78 -0.71 5.96 4.07
C ARG A 78 -0.86 4.47 4.38
N GLY A 79 -0.86 4.10 5.66
CA GLY A 79 -1.15 2.75 6.11
C GLY A 79 -2.55 2.30 5.69
N LEU A 80 -3.57 3.15 5.86
CA LEU A 80 -4.94 2.85 5.43
C LEU A 80 -5.05 2.61 3.92
N LEU A 81 -4.43 3.47 3.10
CA LEU A 81 -4.41 3.27 1.65
C LEU A 81 -3.71 1.96 1.27
N SER A 82 -2.63 1.62 1.97
CA SER A 82 -1.88 0.38 1.73
C SER A 82 -2.70 -0.85 2.12
N LEU A 83 -3.35 -0.82 3.29
CA LEU A 83 -4.26 -1.84 3.77
C LEU A 83 -5.42 -2.03 2.79
N TYR A 84 -6.05 -0.94 2.35
CA TYR A 84 -7.13 -0.96 1.37
C TYR A 84 -6.68 -1.68 0.10
N ASN A 85 -5.57 -1.25 -0.50
CA ASN A 85 -5.05 -1.86 -1.74
C ASN A 85 -4.66 -3.33 -1.56
N ALA A 86 -4.06 -3.70 -0.43
CA ALA A 86 -3.68 -5.06 -0.10
C ALA A 86 -4.90 -5.98 0.08
N ALA A 87 -5.95 -5.49 0.77
CA ALA A 87 -7.11 -6.29 1.10
C ALA A 87 -7.95 -6.71 -0.12
N TYR A 88 -7.88 -5.97 -1.24
CA TYR A 88 -8.49 -6.41 -2.50
C TYR A 88 -7.77 -7.58 -3.19
N LEU A 89 -6.68 -8.10 -2.63
CA LEU A 89 -6.06 -9.37 -3.02
C LEU A 89 -6.55 -10.55 -2.16
N GLY A 90 -7.62 -10.34 -1.37
CA GLY A 90 -8.26 -11.37 -0.58
C GLY A 90 -8.90 -12.46 -1.43
N THR A 91 -8.89 -13.66 -0.88
CA THR A 91 -9.51 -14.86 -1.43
C THR A 91 -10.67 -15.30 -0.52
N ARG A 92 -11.45 -16.30 -0.97
CA ARG A 92 -12.64 -16.75 -0.21
C ARG A 92 -12.25 -17.27 1.18
N GLY A 93 -12.96 -16.81 2.21
CA GLY A 93 -12.76 -17.23 3.60
C GLY A 93 -11.87 -16.29 4.42
N GLU A 94 -11.36 -15.21 3.82
CA GLU A 94 -10.48 -14.24 4.49
C GLU A 94 -11.25 -13.02 4.99
N ASN A 95 -12.17 -13.25 5.93
CA ASN A 95 -13.08 -12.22 6.45
C ASN A 95 -12.34 -10.98 6.99
N ILE A 96 -11.14 -11.14 7.54
CA ILE A 96 -10.29 -10.03 8.01
C ILE A 96 -10.00 -9.02 6.90
N LEU A 97 -9.90 -9.44 5.63
CA LEU A 97 -9.65 -8.56 4.50
C LEU A 97 -10.93 -7.83 4.07
N GLU A 98 -12.10 -8.47 4.18
CA GLU A 98 -13.39 -7.81 3.94
C GLU A 98 -13.65 -6.71 4.97
N GLU A 99 -13.34 -6.99 6.23
CA GLU A 99 -13.35 -6.01 7.32
C GLU A 99 -12.33 -4.90 7.07
N ALA A 100 -11.11 -5.23 6.62
CA ALA A 100 -10.07 -4.26 6.30
C ALA A 100 -10.48 -3.30 5.18
N ILE A 101 -11.14 -3.81 4.12
CA ILE A 101 -11.68 -2.98 3.03
C ILE A 101 -12.69 -1.98 3.60
N SER A 102 -13.63 -2.47 4.41
CA SER A 102 -14.71 -1.64 4.97
C SER A 102 -14.15 -0.57 5.90
N PHE A 103 -13.27 -0.96 6.83
CA PHE A 103 -12.60 -0.06 7.76
C PHE A 103 -11.78 1.00 7.04
N ALA A 104 -10.87 0.59 6.15
CA ALA A 104 -9.99 1.52 5.45
C ALA A 104 -10.78 2.49 4.56
N ARG A 105 -11.81 2.00 3.86
CA ARG A 105 -12.69 2.85 3.03
C ARG A 105 -13.32 3.98 3.83
N ILE A 106 -13.97 3.67 4.96
CA ILE A 106 -14.67 4.66 5.80
C ILE A 106 -13.71 5.75 6.25
N HIS A 107 -12.53 5.37 6.74
CA HIS A 107 -11.55 6.35 7.23
C HIS A 107 -10.90 7.14 6.09
N LEU A 108 -10.59 6.52 4.95
CA LEU A 108 -10.06 7.21 3.78
C LEU A 108 -11.06 8.24 3.22
N GLU A 109 -12.35 7.90 3.13
CA GLU A 109 -13.42 8.82 2.72
C GLU A 109 -13.54 10.00 3.70
N SER A 110 -13.42 9.74 5.00
CA SER A 110 -13.49 10.78 6.03
C SER A 110 -12.34 11.80 5.96
N ILE A 111 -11.12 11.34 5.66
CA ILE A 111 -9.92 12.20 5.66
C ILE A 111 -9.56 12.76 4.28
N ALA A 112 -10.17 12.28 3.19
CA ALA A 112 -9.80 12.60 1.80
C ALA A 112 -9.65 14.11 1.53
N ASN A 113 -10.56 14.93 2.05
CA ASN A 113 -10.55 16.39 1.85
C ASN A 113 -9.41 17.13 2.57
N ASN A 114 -8.78 16.48 3.56
CA ASN A 114 -7.71 17.08 4.37
C ASN A 114 -6.30 16.64 3.90
N LEU A 115 -6.22 15.71 2.94
CA LEU A 115 -4.96 15.22 2.41
C LEU A 115 -4.39 16.20 1.39
N LYS A 116 -3.06 16.26 1.32
CA LYS A 116 -2.34 16.99 0.27
C LYS A 116 -1.95 16.00 -0.84
N PRO A 117 -1.88 16.43 -2.11
CA PRO A 117 -1.25 15.63 -3.17
C PRO A 117 0.18 15.21 -2.79
N PRO A 118 0.75 14.14 -3.35
CA PRO A 118 0.09 13.18 -4.24
C PRO A 118 -0.85 12.21 -3.49
N LEU A 119 -0.71 12.06 -2.17
CA LEU A 119 -1.51 11.12 -1.38
C LEU A 119 -3.02 11.33 -1.54
N ALA A 120 -3.49 12.59 -1.57
CA ALA A 120 -4.89 12.91 -1.86
C ALA A 120 -5.36 12.34 -3.22
N ASN A 121 -4.52 12.42 -4.25
CA ASN A 121 -4.83 11.90 -5.58
C ASN A 121 -4.86 10.37 -5.58
N GLN A 122 -3.91 9.74 -4.89
CA GLN A 122 -3.83 8.28 -4.74
C GLN A 122 -5.07 7.73 -4.04
N VAL A 123 -5.49 8.35 -2.93
CA VAL A 123 -6.70 7.97 -2.20
C VAL A 123 -7.94 8.13 -3.06
N SER A 124 -8.09 9.27 -3.74
CA SER A 124 -9.22 9.53 -4.64
C SER A 124 -9.35 8.46 -5.74
N ARG A 125 -8.23 8.10 -6.39
CA ARG A 125 -8.22 7.05 -7.42
C ARG A 125 -8.55 5.66 -6.85
N ALA A 126 -7.95 5.28 -5.72
CA ALA A 126 -8.16 3.97 -5.10
C ALA A 126 -9.62 3.76 -4.65
N LEU A 127 -10.29 4.81 -4.16
CA LEU A 127 -11.70 4.74 -3.78
C LEU A 127 -12.64 4.53 -4.98
N VAL A 128 -12.26 5.01 -6.17
CA VAL A 128 -12.97 4.76 -7.43
C VAL A 128 -12.68 3.35 -7.96
N THR A 129 -11.40 3.02 -8.16
CA THR A 129 -10.94 1.71 -8.61
C THR A 129 -9.78 1.25 -7.74
N PRO A 130 -9.92 0.15 -6.98
CA PRO A 130 -8.83 -0.38 -6.19
C PRO A 130 -7.64 -0.78 -7.04
N LEU A 131 -6.42 -0.61 -6.51
CA LEU A 131 -5.18 -0.83 -7.27
C LEU A 131 -5.10 -2.21 -7.94
N SER A 132 -5.56 -3.28 -7.27
CA SER A 132 -5.53 -4.64 -7.82
C SER A 132 -6.47 -4.86 -9.02
N ARG A 133 -7.41 -3.92 -9.24
CA ARG A 133 -8.39 -3.96 -10.33
C ARG A 133 -8.14 -2.89 -11.40
N SER A 134 -7.16 -2.02 -11.19
CA SER A 134 -6.82 -0.95 -12.12
C SER A 134 -6.03 -1.44 -13.34
N VAL A 135 -6.12 -0.68 -14.43
CA VAL A 135 -5.34 -0.93 -15.65
C VAL A 135 -3.89 -0.49 -15.43
N LYS A 136 -2.93 -1.43 -15.47
CA LYS A 136 -1.50 -1.19 -15.22
C LYS A 136 -0.95 0.07 -15.90
N ARG A 137 -1.12 0.19 -17.23
CA ARG A 137 -0.61 1.34 -18.01
C ARG A 137 -1.16 2.69 -17.56
N LEU A 138 -2.42 2.71 -17.08
CA LEU A 138 -3.04 3.93 -16.58
C LEU A 138 -2.48 4.29 -15.20
N GLU A 139 -2.35 3.29 -14.30
CA GLU A 139 -1.72 3.48 -12.99
C GLU A 139 -0.28 3.96 -13.11
N THR A 140 0.51 3.42 -14.04
CA THR A 140 1.87 3.89 -14.30
C THR A 140 1.91 5.37 -14.66
N ARG A 141 0.98 5.85 -15.51
CA ARG A 141 0.92 7.27 -15.86
C ARG A 141 0.61 8.14 -14.65
N TYR A 142 -0.33 7.73 -13.81
CA TYR A 142 -0.64 8.45 -12.57
C TYR A 142 0.53 8.44 -11.60
N TYR A 143 1.20 7.29 -11.45
CA TYR A 143 2.33 7.15 -10.55
C TYR A 143 3.52 8.01 -10.96
N ILE A 144 3.84 8.10 -12.26
CA ILE A 144 4.89 9.01 -12.74
C ILE A 144 4.59 10.46 -12.32
N SER A 145 3.34 10.89 -12.48
CA SER A 145 2.92 12.25 -12.10
C SER A 145 3.03 12.48 -10.59
N ASP A 146 2.64 11.49 -9.79
CA ASP A 146 2.74 11.54 -8.33
C ASP A 146 4.20 11.54 -7.85
N TYR A 147 5.05 10.71 -8.47
CA TYR A 147 6.48 10.59 -8.14
C TYR A 147 7.23 11.90 -8.41
N GLU A 148 6.95 12.56 -9.54
CA GLU A 148 7.50 13.88 -9.84
C GLU A 148 7.07 14.95 -8.82
N MET A 149 5.86 14.85 -8.27
CA MET A 149 5.39 15.77 -7.22
C MET A 149 6.13 15.56 -5.90
N GLU A 150 6.44 14.31 -5.55
CA GLU A 150 7.25 13.96 -4.38
C GLU A 150 8.69 14.45 -4.52
N ASP A 151 9.32 14.20 -5.66
CA ASP A 151 10.69 14.63 -5.94
C ASP A 151 10.85 16.17 -5.90
N LYS A 152 9.93 16.88 -6.56
CA LYS A 152 9.90 18.36 -6.51
C LYS A 152 9.72 18.89 -5.08
N ARG A 153 8.98 18.19 -4.22
CA ARG A 153 8.82 18.57 -2.81
C ARG A 153 10.08 18.33 -1.99
N MET A 154 10.79 17.23 -2.24
CA MET A 154 12.07 16.96 -1.60
C MET A 154 13.09 18.04 -1.97
N ILE A 155 13.19 18.39 -3.25
CA ILE A 155 14.07 19.48 -3.73
C ILE A 155 13.68 20.83 -3.11
N LEU A 156 12.38 21.17 -3.08
CA LEU A 156 11.90 22.42 -2.49
C LEU A 156 12.20 22.50 -0.98
N TYR A 157 11.98 21.41 -0.24
CA TYR A 157 12.27 21.34 1.19
C TYR A 157 13.75 21.57 1.48
N LEU A 158 14.65 20.93 0.71
CA LEU A 158 16.09 21.13 0.82
C LEU A 158 16.52 22.56 0.45
N SER A 159 15.85 23.21 -0.50
CA SER A 159 16.13 24.60 -0.88
C SER A 159 15.73 25.65 0.16
N LEU A 160 14.77 25.32 1.04
CA LEU A 160 14.26 26.20 2.11
C LEU A 160 15.04 26.09 3.43
N GLN A 161 16.02 25.18 3.50
CA GLN A 161 16.90 24.98 4.66
C GLN A 161 18.27 25.68 4.52
N ASN A 162 18.49 26.41 3.41
CA ASN A 162 19.64 27.29 3.16
C ASN A 162 19.20 28.76 3.14
#